data_AF-A0A1C7NX01-F1
#
_entry.id   AF-A0A1C7NX01-F1
#
_cell.length_a   1.000
_cell.length_b   1.000
_cell.length_c   1.000
_cell.angle_alpha   90.00
_cell.angle_beta   90.00
_cell.angle_gamma   90.00
#
_symmetry.space_group_name_H-M   'P 1'
#
loop_
_entity.id
_entity.type
_entity.pdbx_description
1 polymer ?
#
loop_
_entity_poly.entity_id
_entity_poly.type
_entity_poly.pdbx_seq_one_letter_code
_entity_poly.pdbx_strand_id
1 'polypeptide(L)'
;MRFRNAVLLCSLAATLVLASCSTAPIAPIGEKVATNQIFSDSYGPIEDHGYALPAIPINKVNERFHRQIVDYATAEKPGTIIVNTPNRFLYFVLPGGKAVRYGIGVGKAGFAWEGRAYVAWKQEWPTWHPPKEMAVRKPDVAQYVENGMGPGLRNPLGARAMYLFNDEGKDTLFRIHGSPEWASIGTAASSGCIRMINQDIIDLYARVRPGKNTRVIVQQ
;
A
#
# COMPACT_ATOMS: atom_id res chain seq x y z
N MET A 1 93.46 4.54 1.53
CA MET A 1 92.29 5.24 0.94
C MET A 1 91.26 4.16 0.58
N ARG A 2 90.16 4.02 1.35
CA ARG A 2 88.74 4.33 0.98
C ARG A 2 88.36 3.71 -0.39
N PHE A 3 87.37 2.81 -0.54
CA PHE A 3 85.91 2.94 -0.30
C PHE A 3 85.29 1.52 -0.07
N ARG A 4 84.57 1.21 1.02
CA ARG A 4 83.13 1.41 1.36
C ARG A 4 82.09 0.72 0.46
N ASN A 5 81.56 -0.39 0.99
CA ASN A 5 80.21 -0.98 0.98
C ASN A 5 79.12 -0.44 0.03
N ALA A 6 78.40 -1.37 -0.61
CA ALA A 6 76.94 -1.28 -0.78
C ALA A 6 76.33 -2.68 -1.01
N VAL A 7 75.54 -3.14 -0.04
CA VAL A 7 74.62 -4.29 -0.15
C VAL A 7 73.33 -3.76 -0.80
N LEU A 8 72.92 -4.33 -1.93
CA LEU A 8 71.59 -4.07 -2.51
C LEU A 8 70.58 -5.05 -1.91
N LEU A 9 69.69 -4.54 -1.06
CA LEU A 9 68.43 -5.18 -0.70
C LEU A 9 67.35 -4.64 -1.65
N CYS A 10 66.80 -5.51 -2.50
CA CYS A 10 65.59 -5.21 -3.28
C CYS A 10 64.35 -5.56 -2.44
N SER A 11 63.67 -4.53 -1.94
CA SER A 11 62.38 -4.64 -1.26
C SER A 11 61.27 -4.85 -2.29
N LEU A 12 60.59 -6.00 -2.26
CA LEU A 12 59.40 -6.27 -3.07
C LEU A 12 58.17 -5.71 -2.32
N ALA A 13 57.65 -4.56 -2.77
CA ALA A 13 56.42 -3.99 -2.24
C ALA A 13 55.20 -4.68 -2.88
N ALA A 14 54.50 -5.50 -2.11
CA ALA A 14 53.21 -6.07 -2.50
C ALA A 14 52.09 -5.03 -2.29
N THR A 15 51.53 -4.51 -3.38
CA THR A 15 50.35 -3.64 -3.34
C THR A 15 49.09 -4.50 -3.13
N LEU A 16 48.51 -4.46 -1.92
CA LEU A 16 47.17 -4.97 -1.67
C LEU A 16 46.14 -4.06 -2.34
N VAL A 17 45.43 -4.59 -3.34
CA VAL A 17 44.19 -3.98 -3.85
C VAL A 17 43.05 -4.42 -2.94
N LEU A 18 42.65 -3.56 -2.01
CA LEU A 18 41.42 -3.73 -1.24
C LEU A 18 40.22 -3.42 -2.14
N ALA A 19 39.51 -4.46 -2.57
CA ALA A 19 38.20 -4.33 -3.18
C ALA A 19 37.21 -3.81 -2.12
N SER A 20 36.88 -2.52 -2.19
CA SER A 20 35.83 -1.93 -1.39
C SER A 20 34.47 -2.39 -1.93
N CYS A 21 33.88 -3.42 -1.32
CA CYS A 21 32.45 -3.68 -1.44
C CYS A 21 31.72 -2.51 -0.78
N SER A 22 31.37 -1.50 -1.58
CA SER A 22 30.47 -0.44 -1.14
C SER A 22 29.05 -1.00 -1.10
N THR A 23 28.64 -1.51 0.05
CA THR A 23 27.22 -1.68 0.36
C THR A 23 26.58 -0.30 0.37
N ALA A 24 25.83 0.02 -0.69
CA ALA A 24 25.01 1.23 -0.70
C ALA A 24 24.03 1.17 0.48
N PRO A 25 23.99 2.17 1.35
CA PRO A 25 23.01 2.22 2.42
C PRO A 25 21.62 2.32 1.81
N ILE A 26 20.73 1.39 2.16
CA ILE A 26 19.29 1.54 1.98
C ILE A 26 18.92 2.81 2.76
N ALA A 27 18.52 3.86 2.03
CA ALA A 27 18.14 5.10 2.66
C ALA A 27 16.96 4.86 3.62
N PRO A 28 17.02 5.38 4.86
CA PRO A 28 15.86 5.37 5.75
C PRO A 28 14.74 6.20 5.11
N ILE A 29 13.51 5.69 5.15
CA ILE A 29 12.31 6.30 4.57
C ILE A 29 11.98 7.59 5.34
N GLY A 30 12.61 8.68 4.90
CA GLY A 30 12.26 10.07 5.19
C GLY A 30 11.90 10.72 3.86
N GLU A 31 10.77 10.32 3.31
CA GLU A 31 10.41 10.53 1.92
C GLU A 31 10.00 12.00 1.66
N LYS A 32 10.83 12.76 0.96
CA LYS A 32 10.41 14.03 0.35
C LYS A 32 9.52 13.73 -0.85
N VAL A 33 8.26 13.43 -0.59
CA VAL A 33 7.23 13.18 -1.61
C VAL A 33 6.74 14.52 -2.16
N ALA A 34 7.26 14.96 -3.30
CA ALA A 34 6.79 16.16 -3.98
C ALA A 34 5.45 15.88 -4.69
N THR A 35 4.46 16.75 -4.49
CA THR A 35 3.14 16.61 -5.11
C THR A 35 3.14 17.21 -6.50
N ASN A 36 2.76 16.43 -7.51
CA ASN A 36 2.64 16.88 -8.90
C ASN A 36 1.20 17.29 -9.24
N GLN A 37 0.21 16.53 -8.77
CA GLN A 37 -1.21 16.75 -9.07
C GLN A 37 -2.10 16.25 -7.93
N ILE A 38 -3.18 16.96 -7.62
CA ILE A 38 -4.23 16.56 -6.67
C ILE A 38 -5.56 16.42 -7.42
N PHE A 39 -6.32 15.35 -7.12
CA PHE A 39 -7.58 15.01 -7.80
C PHE A 39 -8.83 15.37 -6.96
N SER A 40 -8.98 16.61 -6.52
CA SER A 40 -10.08 17.01 -5.63
C SER A 40 -11.47 17.00 -6.29
N ASP A 41 -11.54 17.07 -7.62
CA ASP A 41 -12.78 17.00 -8.42
C ASP A 41 -13.31 15.58 -8.61
N SER A 42 -12.49 14.56 -8.36
CA SER A 42 -12.79 13.16 -8.61
C SER A 42 -13.69 12.50 -7.55
N TYR A 43 -14.21 13.30 -6.62
CA TYR A 43 -14.97 12.85 -5.45
C TYR A 43 -16.48 13.16 -5.53
N GLY A 44 -16.96 13.49 -6.72
CA GLY A 44 -18.39 13.66 -7.02
C GLY A 44 -19.20 12.37 -6.91
N PRO A 45 -20.52 12.46 -7.14
CA PRO A 45 -21.38 11.28 -7.22
C PRO A 45 -21.03 10.45 -8.46
N ILE A 46 -21.11 9.12 -8.35
CA ILE A 46 -20.80 8.18 -9.45
C ILE A 46 -21.90 7.13 -9.51
N GLU A 47 -22.35 6.80 -10.71
CA GLU A 47 -23.14 5.59 -10.94
C GLU A 47 -22.20 4.45 -11.37
N ASP A 48 -22.25 3.34 -10.66
CA ASP A 48 -21.36 2.21 -10.87
C ASP A 48 -22.13 0.90 -10.73
N HIS A 49 -22.32 0.17 -11.83
CA HIS A 49 -23.06 -1.11 -11.86
C HIS A 49 -24.46 -1.04 -11.23
N GLY A 50 -25.18 0.07 -11.44
CA GLY A 50 -26.52 0.31 -10.90
C GLY A 50 -26.54 0.82 -9.45
N TYR A 51 -25.38 1.03 -8.83
CA TYR A 51 -25.26 1.66 -7.52
C TYR A 51 -24.89 3.13 -7.66
N ALA A 52 -25.71 4.01 -7.09
CA ALA A 52 -25.44 5.44 -7.02
C ALA A 52 -24.56 5.75 -5.79
N LEU A 53 -23.24 5.80 -6.00
CA LEU A 53 -22.30 6.24 -4.98
C LEU A 53 -22.48 7.75 -4.73
N PRO A 54 -22.68 8.16 -3.46
CA PRO A 54 -22.82 9.58 -3.15
C PRO A 54 -21.49 10.31 -3.32
N ALA A 55 -21.59 11.62 -3.53
CA ALA A 55 -20.44 12.51 -3.46
C ALA A 55 -19.79 12.44 -2.07
N ILE A 56 -18.46 12.47 -2.03
CA ILE A 56 -17.72 12.58 -0.79
C ILE A 56 -17.57 14.07 -0.46
N PRO A 57 -17.87 14.50 0.78
CA PRO A 57 -17.56 15.85 1.23
C PRO A 57 -16.03 15.96 1.44
N ILE A 58 -15.30 16.00 0.33
CA ILE A 58 -13.84 15.85 0.30
C ILE A 58 -13.12 16.98 1.05
N ASN A 59 -13.76 18.15 1.15
CA ASN A 59 -13.31 19.27 1.97
C ASN A 59 -13.27 18.96 3.48
N LYS A 60 -13.96 17.92 3.95
CA LYS A 60 -13.89 17.43 5.34
C LYS A 60 -12.80 16.38 5.55
N VAL A 61 -12.19 15.88 4.48
CA VAL A 61 -11.02 14.99 4.53
C VAL A 61 -9.78 15.86 4.40
N ASN A 62 -8.80 15.66 5.28
CA ASN A 62 -7.55 16.41 5.19
C ASN A 62 -6.91 16.24 3.80
N GLU A 63 -6.56 17.35 3.17
CA GLU A 63 -6.05 17.43 1.79
C GLU A 63 -4.85 16.52 1.54
N ARG A 64 -4.01 16.27 2.55
CA ARG A 64 -2.89 15.33 2.43
C ARG A 64 -3.32 13.91 2.00
N PHE A 65 -4.55 13.52 2.35
CA PHE A 65 -5.12 12.20 2.09
C PHE A 65 -5.96 12.13 0.82
N HIS A 66 -6.12 13.25 0.11
CA HIS A 66 -6.71 13.20 -1.23
C HIS A 66 -5.79 12.40 -2.16
N ARG A 67 -6.34 11.85 -3.23
CA ARG A 67 -5.57 11.17 -4.26
C ARG A 67 -4.66 12.16 -4.98
N GLN A 68 -3.40 11.76 -5.16
CA GLN A 68 -2.36 12.61 -5.74
C GLN A 68 -1.42 11.82 -6.63
N ILE A 69 -0.88 12.44 -7.68
CA ILE A 69 0.35 11.96 -8.31
C ILE A 69 1.53 12.65 -7.64
N VAL A 70 2.52 11.86 -7.26
CA VAL A 70 3.68 12.33 -6.52
C VAL A 70 4.97 11.81 -7.12
N ASP A 71 6.07 12.53 -6.92
CA ASP A 71 7.40 11.99 -7.15
C ASP A 71 7.70 10.95 -6.08
N TYR A 72 8.13 9.77 -6.52
CA TYR A 72 8.23 8.57 -5.70
C TYR A 72 9.40 7.72 -6.19
N ALA A 73 10.57 7.92 -5.58
CA ALA A 73 11.77 7.16 -5.91
C ALA A 73 11.73 5.79 -5.19
N THR A 74 11.64 4.71 -5.96
CA THR A 74 11.62 3.35 -5.43
C THR A 74 12.36 2.38 -6.34
N ALA A 75 12.88 1.29 -5.77
CA ALA A 75 13.44 0.17 -6.51
C ALA A 75 12.36 -0.78 -7.05
N GLU A 76 11.11 -0.61 -6.60
CA GLU A 76 10.00 -1.45 -7.01
C GLU A 76 9.53 -1.13 -8.44
N LYS A 77 9.06 -2.16 -9.14
CA LYS A 77 8.62 -2.02 -10.53
C LYS A 77 7.28 -1.26 -10.63
N PRO A 78 7.03 -0.56 -11.75
CA PRO A 78 5.69 -0.03 -12.03
C PRO A 78 4.62 -1.11 -11.93
N GLY A 79 3.48 -0.76 -11.32
CA GLY A 79 2.41 -1.70 -10.99
C GLY A 79 2.48 -2.29 -9.57
N THR A 80 3.59 -2.13 -8.86
CA THR A 80 3.67 -2.49 -7.44
C THR A 80 2.81 -1.55 -6.59
N ILE A 81 2.16 -2.12 -5.58
CA ILE A 81 1.47 -1.39 -4.51
C ILE A 81 2.36 -1.37 -3.27
N ILE A 82 2.61 -0.19 -2.73
CA ILE A 82 3.35 -0.01 -1.47
C ILE A 82 2.39 0.62 -0.46
N VAL A 83 2.24 0.00 0.70
CA VAL A 83 1.36 0.44 1.79
C VAL A 83 2.24 0.92 2.93
N ASN A 84 2.23 2.22 3.17
CA ASN A 84 2.91 2.83 4.31
C ASN A 84 1.90 3.05 5.44
N THR A 85 1.83 2.07 6.33
CA THR A 85 0.84 2.02 7.41
C THR A 85 0.99 3.19 8.40
N PRO A 86 2.21 3.57 8.84
CA PRO A 86 2.41 4.70 9.75
C PRO A 86 1.89 6.02 9.20
N ASN A 87 2.20 6.31 7.93
CA ASN A 87 1.82 7.56 7.30
C ASN A 87 0.41 7.54 6.70
N ARG A 88 -0.27 6.39 6.73
CA ARG A 88 -1.63 6.18 6.21
C ARG A 88 -1.72 6.48 4.73
N PHE A 89 -0.74 6.00 3.98
CA PHE A 89 -0.71 6.13 2.52
C PHE A 89 -0.58 4.77 1.85
N LEU A 90 -1.21 4.65 0.69
CA LEU A 90 -0.97 3.61 -0.29
C LEU A 90 -0.43 4.28 -1.56
N TYR A 91 0.59 3.68 -2.15
CA TYR A 91 1.22 4.13 -3.37
C TYR A 91 1.06 3.06 -4.44
N PHE A 92 0.57 3.43 -5.62
CA PHE A 92 0.64 2.61 -6.82
C PHE A 92 1.76 3.14 -7.70
N VAL A 93 2.83 2.35 -7.85
CA VAL A 93 4.05 2.76 -8.54
C VAL A 93 3.80 2.96 -10.03
N LEU A 94 4.14 4.13 -10.53
CA LEU A 94 4.09 4.50 -11.94
C LEU A 94 5.51 4.49 -12.54
N PRO A 95 5.63 4.43 -13.88
CA PRO A 95 6.90 4.71 -14.55
C PRO A 95 7.40 6.15 -14.27
N GLY A 96 8.69 6.38 -14.49
CA GLY A 96 9.29 7.72 -14.42
C GLY A 96 9.51 8.25 -12.99
N GLY A 97 9.65 7.36 -12.00
CA GLY A 97 9.91 7.76 -10.61
C GLY A 97 8.72 8.46 -9.96
N LYS A 98 7.50 8.05 -10.30
CA LYS A 98 6.25 8.61 -9.79
C LYS A 98 5.37 7.52 -9.17
N ALA A 99 4.38 7.93 -8.38
CA ALA A 99 3.32 7.04 -7.91
C ALA A 99 2.00 7.79 -7.83
N VAL A 100 0.89 7.05 -7.93
CA VAL A 100 -0.39 7.54 -7.42
C VAL A 100 -0.43 7.26 -5.92
N ARG A 101 -0.52 8.30 -5.11
CA ARG A 101 -0.69 8.22 -3.66
C ARG A 101 -2.17 8.36 -3.30
N TYR A 102 -2.64 7.50 -2.40
CA TYR A 102 -3.99 7.51 -1.86
C TYR A 102 -3.92 7.58 -0.33
N GLY A 103 -4.83 8.33 0.28
CA GLY A 103 -5.08 8.22 1.71
C GLY A 103 -5.78 6.89 2.05
N ILE A 104 -5.35 6.25 3.15
CA ILE A 104 -5.94 5.00 3.62
C ILE A 104 -6.35 5.06 5.08
N GLY A 105 -7.37 4.28 5.44
CA GLY A 105 -7.64 3.86 6.81
C GLY A 105 -6.99 2.50 7.06
N VAL A 106 -6.42 2.29 8.24
CA VAL A 106 -5.71 1.04 8.57
C VAL A 106 -6.27 0.39 9.83
N GLY A 107 -5.82 -0.85 10.08
CA GLY A 107 -6.12 -1.58 11.30
C GLY A 107 -5.60 -0.88 12.55
N LYS A 108 -6.21 -1.15 13.71
CA LYS A 108 -5.57 -0.86 14.99
C LYS A 108 -4.23 -1.61 15.07
N ALA A 109 -3.27 -1.09 15.82
CA ALA A 109 -1.88 -1.60 15.85
C ALA A 109 -1.75 -3.13 16.02
N GLY A 110 -2.64 -3.79 16.77
CA GLY A 110 -2.65 -5.25 16.94
C GLY A 110 -3.16 -6.08 15.75
N PHE A 111 -3.57 -5.43 14.65
CA PHE A 111 -4.04 -6.08 13.41
C PHE A 111 -3.17 -5.73 12.20
N ALA A 112 -2.05 -5.03 12.41
CA ALA A 112 -1.18 -4.59 11.33
C ALA A 112 -0.23 -5.73 10.93
N TRP A 113 -0.22 -6.09 9.65
CA TRP A 113 0.73 -7.03 9.07
C TRP A 113 1.80 -6.27 8.29
N GLU A 114 3.03 -6.79 8.28
CA GLU A 114 4.15 -6.31 7.47
C GLU A 114 4.61 -7.44 6.56
N GLY A 115 4.99 -7.11 5.33
CA GLY A 115 5.60 -8.08 4.43
C GLY A 115 5.21 -7.91 2.97
N ARG A 116 5.41 -8.99 2.20
CA ARG A 116 5.15 -9.03 0.76
C ARG A 116 4.01 -9.99 0.45
N ALA A 117 3.12 -9.55 -0.42
CA ALA A 117 1.99 -10.28 -0.96
C ALA A 117 1.82 -9.94 -2.45
N TYR A 118 0.79 -10.49 -3.06
CA TYR A 118 0.30 -10.05 -4.36
C TYR A 118 -1.23 -10.03 -4.39
N VAL A 119 -1.79 -9.23 -5.29
CA VAL A 119 -3.25 -9.24 -5.53
C VAL A 119 -3.60 -10.48 -6.33
N ALA A 120 -4.16 -11.51 -5.68
CA ALA A 120 -4.49 -12.77 -6.35
C ALA A 120 -5.72 -12.64 -7.24
N TRP A 121 -6.75 -11.97 -6.70
CA TRP A 121 -8.01 -11.70 -7.38
C TRP A 121 -8.66 -10.47 -6.79
N LYS A 122 -9.67 -9.96 -7.48
CA LYS A 122 -10.36 -8.74 -7.13
C LYS A 122 -11.83 -8.84 -7.50
N GLN A 123 -12.71 -8.19 -6.75
CA GLN A 123 -14.16 -8.27 -6.92
C GLN A 123 -14.79 -6.88 -6.90
N GLU A 124 -15.75 -6.68 -7.79
CA GLU A 124 -16.65 -5.54 -7.80
C GLU A 124 -17.84 -5.82 -6.90
N TRP A 125 -18.23 -4.85 -6.09
CA TRP A 125 -19.37 -4.95 -5.17
C TRP A 125 -19.35 -6.27 -4.37
N PRO A 126 -18.33 -6.48 -3.51
CA PRO A 126 -18.14 -7.76 -2.82
C PRO A 126 -19.17 -8.00 -1.71
N THR A 127 -19.46 -9.28 -1.45
CA THR A 127 -20.20 -9.70 -0.24
C THR A 127 -19.27 -9.65 0.96
N TRP A 128 -19.73 -9.01 2.05
CA TRP A 128 -18.96 -8.90 3.28
C TRP A 128 -19.38 -9.95 4.31
N HIS A 129 -18.41 -10.68 4.85
CA HIS A 129 -18.60 -11.58 5.97
C HIS A 129 -17.87 -11.00 7.19
N PRO A 130 -18.57 -10.60 8.27
CA PRO A 130 -17.91 -10.14 9.49
C PRO A 130 -17.08 -11.27 10.12
N PRO A 131 -15.89 -10.96 10.66
CA PRO A 131 -15.18 -11.89 11.53
C PRO A 131 -16.06 -12.31 12.71
N LYS A 132 -15.97 -13.57 13.14
CA LYS A 132 -16.80 -14.11 14.24
C LYS A 132 -16.62 -13.31 15.53
N GLU A 133 -15.40 -12.87 15.81
CA GLU A 133 -15.03 -12.05 16.97
C GLU A 133 -15.62 -10.64 16.89
N MET A 134 -15.90 -10.14 15.68
CA MET A 134 -16.64 -8.89 15.49
C MET A 134 -18.12 -9.09 15.82
N ALA A 135 -18.75 -10.16 15.31
CA ALA A 135 -20.16 -10.46 15.55
C ALA A 135 -20.48 -10.68 17.04
N VAL A 136 -19.56 -11.26 17.81
CA VAL A 136 -19.71 -11.39 19.27
C VAL A 136 -19.78 -10.01 19.96
N ARG A 137 -18.98 -9.04 19.50
CA ARG A 137 -18.94 -7.68 20.08
C ARG A 137 -20.02 -6.76 19.53
N LYS A 138 -20.53 -7.07 18.33
CA LYS A 138 -21.52 -6.30 17.58
C LYS A 138 -22.64 -7.24 17.10
N PRO A 139 -23.63 -7.54 17.94
CA PRO A 139 -24.67 -8.51 17.61
C PRO A 139 -25.52 -8.14 16.37
N ASP A 140 -25.59 -6.86 16.03
CA ASP A 140 -26.27 -6.34 14.84
C ASP A 140 -25.70 -6.90 13.52
N VAL A 141 -24.41 -7.23 13.49
CA VAL A 141 -23.76 -7.82 12.32
C VAL A 141 -23.73 -9.35 12.34
N ALA A 142 -24.15 -9.98 13.45
CA ALA A 142 -24.09 -11.44 13.61
C ALA A 142 -24.94 -12.19 12.56
N GLN A 143 -26.05 -11.59 12.13
CA GLN A 143 -26.92 -12.12 11.07
C GLN A 143 -26.19 -12.32 9.73
N TYR A 144 -25.08 -11.62 9.49
CA TYR A 144 -24.31 -11.67 8.25
C TYR A 144 -23.13 -12.64 8.30
N VAL A 145 -22.88 -13.32 9.43
CA VAL A 145 -21.72 -14.22 9.56
C VAL A 145 -21.79 -15.38 8.56
N GLU A 146 -22.94 -16.03 8.45
CA GLU A 146 -23.11 -17.24 7.62
C GLU A 146 -23.45 -16.88 6.16
N ASN A 147 -24.40 -15.97 5.95
CA ASN A 147 -24.94 -15.66 4.62
C ASN A 147 -24.29 -14.43 3.96
N GLY A 148 -23.47 -13.68 4.71
CA GLY A 148 -22.87 -12.45 4.24
C GLY A 148 -23.85 -11.28 4.18
N MET A 149 -23.30 -10.07 4.25
CA MET A 149 -23.97 -8.85 3.82
C MET A 149 -23.72 -8.70 2.33
N GLY A 150 -24.80 -8.77 1.54
CA GLY A 150 -24.73 -8.57 0.10
C GLY A 150 -24.18 -7.20 -0.29
N PRO A 151 -23.96 -6.97 -1.60
CA PRO A 151 -23.39 -5.73 -2.06
C PRO A 151 -24.32 -4.54 -1.87
N GLY A 152 -23.75 -3.37 -1.60
CA GLY A 152 -24.53 -2.13 -1.51
C GLY A 152 -23.81 -0.99 -0.79
N LEU A 153 -24.45 0.17 -0.76
CA LEU A 153 -23.85 1.42 -0.25
C LEU A 153 -23.48 1.36 1.25
N ARG A 154 -24.10 0.46 2.01
CA ARG A 154 -23.83 0.27 3.45
C ARG A 154 -22.83 -0.87 3.73
N ASN A 155 -22.39 -1.58 2.69
CA ASN A 155 -21.47 -2.70 2.85
C ASN A 155 -20.08 -2.18 3.30
N PRO A 156 -19.49 -2.70 4.39
CA PRO A 156 -18.20 -2.24 4.90
C PRO A 156 -17.01 -2.41 3.95
N LEU A 157 -17.11 -3.32 2.98
CA LEU A 157 -16.10 -3.51 1.93
C LEU A 157 -16.22 -2.50 0.78
N GLY A 158 -17.29 -1.71 0.75
CA GLY A 158 -17.52 -0.68 -0.25
C GLY A 158 -17.66 -1.23 -1.66
N ALA A 159 -17.26 -0.43 -2.64
CA ALA A 159 -17.50 -0.69 -4.06
C ALA A 159 -16.57 -1.76 -4.65
N ARG A 160 -15.37 -1.97 -4.09
CA ARG A 160 -14.33 -2.86 -4.64
C ARG A 160 -13.54 -3.51 -3.51
N ALA A 161 -13.09 -4.74 -3.72
CA ALA A 161 -12.11 -5.41 -2.86
C ALA A 161 -11.04 -6.15 -3.68
N MET A 162 -9.81 -6.12 -3.19
CA MET A 162 -8.66 -6.86 -3.72
C MET A 162 -8.10 -7.77 -2.63
N TYR A 163 -7.88 -9.04 -2.98
CA TYR A 163 -7.56 -10.10 -2.03
C TYR A 163 -6.09 -10.47 -2.13
N LEU A 164 -5.40 -10.40 -0.99
CA LEU A 164 -3.95 -10.48 -0.92
C LEU A 164 -3.49 -11.88 -0.54
N PHE A 165 -2.62 -12.46 -1.36
CA PHE A 165 -2.06 -13.78 -1.15
C PHE A 165 -0.54 -13.69 -0.94
N ASN A 166 0.01 -14.57 -0.12
CA ASN A 166 1.45 -14.68 0.07
C ASN A 166 2.11 -15.46 -1.09
N ASP A 167 3.44 -15.53 -1.12
CA ASP A 167 4.18 -16.16 -2.24
C ASP A 167 3.91 -17.66 -2.42
N GLU A 168 3.49 -18.33 -1.34
CA GLU A 168 3.05 -19.73 -1.31
C GLU A 168 1.63 -19.93 -1.89
N GLY A 169 0.92 -18.86 -2.23
CA GLY A 169 -0.44 -18.92 -2.75
C GLY A 169 -1.51 -19.12 -1.68
N LYS A 170 -1.23 -18.76 -0.42
CA LYS A 170 -2.21 -18.77 0.68
C LYS A 170 -2.83 -17.38 0.87
N ASP A 171 -4.14 -17.33 1.15
CA ASP A 171 -4.84 -16.10 1.50
C ASP A 171 -4.25 -15.54 2.80
N THR A 172 -3.83 -14.28 2.78
CA THR A 172 -3.28 -13.60 3.96
C THR A 172 -4.37 -13.15 4.93
N LEU A 173 -5.62 -13.22 4.51
CA LEU A 173 -6.75 -12.58 5.16
C LEU A 173 -6.65 -11.04 5.22
N PHE A 174 -5.78 -10.44 4.40
CA PHE A 174 -5.74 -9.00 4.20
C PHE A 174 -6.33 -8.61 2.86
N ARG A 175 -6.97 -7.44 2.86
CA ARG A 175 -7.69 -6.90 1.71
C ARG A 175 -7.42 -5.42 1.60
N ILE A 176 -7.38 -4.95 0.36
CA ILE A 176 -7.47 -3.52 0.03
C ILE A 176 -8.88 -3.32 -0.50
N HIS A 177 -9.68 -2.50 0.16
CA HIS A 177 -11.09 -2.37 -0.18
C HIS A 177 -11.63 -0.97 0.03
N GLY A 178 -12.81 -0.70 -0.55
CA GLY A 178 -13.54 0.54 -0.38
C GLY A 178 -14.19 0.66 1.00
N SER A 179 -14.77 1.81 1.30
CA SER A 179 -15.56 1.98 2.51
C SER A 179 -16.55 3.13 2.34
N PRO A 180 -17.79 2.99 2.83
CA PRO A 180 -18.69 4.14 2.94
C PRO A 180 -18.24 5.14 4.02
N GLU A 181 -17.38 4.73 4.94
CA GLU A 181 -16.89 5.56 6.05
C GLU A 181 -15.69 6.43 5.64
N TRP A 182 -15.87 7.30 4.65
CA TRP A 182 -14.82 8.21 4.14
C TRP A 182 -14.14 9.04 5.24
N ALA A 183 -14.87 9.39 6.30
CA ALA A 183 -14.35 10.19 7.43
C ALA A 183 -13.27 9.48 8.25
N SER A 184 -13.09 8.16 8.04
CA SER A 184 -12.13 7.35 8.76
C SER A 184 -10.78 7.20 8.04
N ILE A 185 -10.62 7.78 6.85
CA ILE A 185 -9.32 7.84 6.16
C ILE A 185 -8.33 8.66 6.98
N GLY A 186 -7.09 8.18 7.07
CA GLY A 186 -6.07 8.75 7.95
C GLY A 186 -6.11 8.25 9.39
N THR A 187 -7.08 7.39 9.76
CA THR A 187 -7.20 6.86 11.13
C THR A 187 -6.82 5.37 11.23
N ALA A 188 -6.53 4.90 12.45
CA ALA A 188 -6.39 3.48 12.77
C ALA A 188 -7.65 2.98 13.51
N ALA A 189 -8.64 2.55 12.75
CA ALA A 189 -9.94 2.13 13.29
C ALA A 189 -10.38 0.74 12.84
N SER A 190 -9.73 0.14 11.84
CA SER A 190 -10.17 -1.13 11.24
C SER A 190 -9.68 -2.36 12.02
N SER A 191 -10.17 -3.54 11.63
CA SER A 191 -9.73 -4.85 12.15
C SER A 191 -8.59 -5.48 11.33
N GLY A 192 -7.83 -4.67 10.57
CA GLY A 192 -6.59 -5.09 9.90
C GLY A 192 -6.50 -4.74 8.42
N CYS A 193 -7.64 -4.71 7.71
CA CYS A 193 -7.65 -4.42 6.28
C CYS A 193 -7.37 -2.94 5.97
N ILE A 194 -6.94 -2.69 4.73
CA ILE A 194 -6.64 -1.37 4.18
C ILE A 194 -7.92 -0.82 3.54
N ARG A 195 -8.43 0.27 4.10
CA ARG A 195 -9.69 0.92 3.68
C ARG A 195 -9.41 2.16 2.87
N MET A 196 -10.14 2.33 1.80
CA MET A 196 -10.04 3.47 0.88
C MET A 196 -11.42 4.11 0.70
N ILE A 197 -11.45 5.37 0.28
CA ILE A 197 -12.68 5.98 -0.24
C ILE A 197 -13.13 5.20 -1.47
N ASN A 198 -14.44 5.04 -1.67
CA ASN A 198 -14.99 4.26 -2.79
C ASN A 198 -14.48 4.74 -4.15
N GLN A 199 -14.43 6.05 -4.39
CA GLN A 199 -13.88 6.67 -5.60
C GLN A 199 -12.39 6.33 -5.82
N ASP A 200 -11.62 6.24 -4.73
CA ASP A 200 -10.19 5.93 -4.80
C ASP A 200 -9.92 4.44 -5.03
N ILE A 201 -10.69 3.54 -4.38
CA ILE A 201 -10.54 2.11 -4.66
C ILE A 201 -11.00 1.77 -6.08
N ILE A 202 -12.00 2.46 -6.64
CA ILE A 202 -12.42 2.26 -8.03
C ILE A 202 -11.28 2.59 -8.99
N ASP A 203 -10.59 3.71 -8.77
CA ASP A 203 -9.41 4.10 -9.57
C ASP A 203 -8.26 3.08 -9.42
N LEU A 204 -7.88 2.72 -8.18
CA LEU A 204 -6.83 1.72 -7.96
C LEU A 204 -7.20 0.37 -8.57
N TYR A 205 -8.45 -0.07 -8.42
CA TYR A 205 -8.95 -1.33 -8.95
C TYR A 205 -8.83 -1.39 -10.48
N ALA A 206 -9.11 -0.30 -11.18
CA ALA A 206 -8.98 -0.23 -12.64
C ALA A 206 -7.52 -0.36 -13.11
N ARG A 207 -6.56 0.13 -12.31
CA ARG A 207 -5.11 0.06 -12.61
C ARG A 207 -4.50 -1.31 -12.34
N VAL A 208 -5.03 -2.02 -11.35
CA VAL A 208 -4.47 -3.28 -10.86
C VAL A 208 -4.83 -4.46 -11.77
N ARG A 209 -3.80 -5.19 -12.21
CA ARG A 209 -3.94 -6.49 -12.89
C ARG A 209 -3.65 -7.62 -11.91
N PRO A 210 -4.62 -8.47 -11.52
CA PRO A 210 -4.35 -9.57 -10.61
C PRO A 210 -3.26 -10.53 -11.09
N GLY A 211 -2.58 -11.19 -10.14
CA GLY A 211 -1.50 -12.13 -10.36
C GLY A 211 -0.21 -11.73 -9.63
N LYS A 212 0.77 -12.64 -9.61
CA LYS A 212 2.04 -12.47 -8.86
C LYS A 212 2.86 -11.24 -9.27
N ASN A 213 2.61 -10.69 -10.45
CA ASN A 213 3.28 -9.49 -10.94
C ASN A 213 2.80 -8.21 -10.25
N THR A 214 1.58 -8.16 -9.71
CA THR A 214 1.11 -7.03 -8.91
C THR A 214 1.45 -7.28 -7.45
N ARG A 215 2.69 -6.94 -7.11
CA ARG A 215 3.20 -7.05 -5.74
C ARG A 215 2.52 -6.04 -4.84
N VAL A 216 2.30 -6.44 -3.59
CA VAL A 216 1.87 -5.58 -2.50
C VAL A 216 2.91 -5.68 -1.41
N ILE A 217 3.44 -4.53 -0.99
CA ILE A 217 4.46 -4.44 0.06
C ILE A 217 3.87 -3.58 1.17
N VAL A 218 3.75 -4.16 2.36
CA VAL A 218 3.23 -3.44 3.52
C VAL A 218 4.38 -3.13 4.47
N GLN A 219 4.51 -1.84 4.80
CA GLN A 219 5.55 -1.26 5.63
C GLN A 219 4.92 -0.75 6.95
N GLN A 220 5.63 -0.95 8.06
CA GLN A 220 5.28 -0.49 9.42
C GLN A 220 6.23 0.59 9.92
#